data_AF-A0A238DR32-F1
#
_entry.id   AF-A0A238DR32-F1
#
_cell.length_a   1.000
_cell.length_b   1.000
_cell.length_c   1.000
_cell.angle_alpha   90.00
_cell.angle_beta   90.00
_cell.angle_gamma   90.00
#
_symmetry.space_group_name_H-M   'P 1'
#
loop_
_entity.id
_entity.type
_entity.pdbx_description
1 polymer ?
#
loop_
_entity_poly.entity_id
_entity_poly.type
_entity_poly.pdbx_seq_one_letter_code
_entity_poly.pdbx_strand_id
1 'polypeptide(L)'
;MDNLKLAGIRVGLMDALAATAGVPLERRPVAEWELRCADEILLTSATKEVLAVTTLDERQVGTGKPGPVYAALHAAYQGAKQQQTD
;
A
#
# COMPACT_ATOMS: atom_id res chain seq x y z
N MET A 1 11.13 16.66 13.71
CA MET A 1 11.18 15.86 12.47
C MET A 1 11.04 14.40 12.88
N ASP A 2 9.98 13.73 12.43
CA ASP A 2 9.79 12.30 12.70
C ASP A 2 10.79 11.51 11.83
N ASN A 3 11.86 11.01 12.45
CA ASN A 3 12.93 10.24 11.79
C ASN A 3 12.56 8.76 11.59
N LEU A 4 11.28 8.41 11.68
CA LEU A 4 10.79 7.03 11.67
C LEU A 4 10.46 6.52 10.26
N LYS A 5 10.52 7.38 9.24
CA LYS A 5 10.12 7.06 7.87
C LYS A 5 11.11 7.69 6.90
N LEU A 6 11.57 6.93 5.90
CA LEU A 6 12.26 7.54 4.76
C LEU A 6 11.27 8.39 3.98
N ALA A 7 11.68 9.60 3.61
CA ALA A 7 11.04 10.38 2.55
C ALA A 7 11.39 9.74 1.19
N GLY A 8 10.92 8.51 0.96
CA GLY A 8 11.14 7.81 -0.30
C GLY A 8 10.48 8.57 -1.45
N ILE A 9 11.11 8.58 -2.62
CA ILE A 9 10.60 9.24 -3.84
C ILE A 9 9.16 8.78 -4.18
N ARG A 10 8.79 7.56 -3.78
CA ARG A 10 7.45 6.98 -3.97
C ARG A 10 6.39 7.36 -2.95
N VAL A 11 6.74 8.09 -1.90
CA VAL A 11 5.75 8.58 -0.92
C VAL A 11 4.65 9.36 -1.66
N GLY A 12 5.02 10.26 -2.58
CA GLY A 12 4.06 11.01 -3.39
C GLY A 12 3.33 10.17 -4.45
N LEU A 13 3.96 9.10 -4.98
CA LEU A 13 3.25 8.19 -5.90
C LEU A 13 2.06 7.53 -5.19
N MET A 14 2.23 7.12 -3.93
CA MET A 14 1.14 6.49 -3.19
C MET A 14 -0.05 7.44 -2.97
N ASP A 15 0.20 8.74 -2.75
CA ASP A 15 -0.87 9.74 -2.65
C ASP A 15 -1.64 9.86 -3.98
N ALA A 16 -0.93 9.90 -5.12
CA ALA A 16 -1.54 9.99 -6.44
C ALA A 16 -2.34 8.73 -6.81
N LEU A 17 -1.82 7.54 -6.47
CA LEU A 17 -2.51 6.27 -6.69
C LEU A 17 -3.75 6.14 -5.83
N ALA A 18 -3.68 6.52 -4.55
CA ALA A 18 -4.83 6.51 -3.65
C ALA A 18 -5.92 7.47 -4.12
N ALA A 19 -5.55 8.68 -4.56
CA ALA A 19 -6.48 9.64 -5.14
C ALA A 19 -7.15 9.09 -6.42
N THR A 20 -6.36 8.52 -7.33
CA THR A 20 -6.88 7.89 -8.58
C THR A 20 -7.82 6.72 -8.28
N ALA A 21 -7.50 5.91 -7.27
CA ALA A 21 -8.27 4.74 -6.89
C ALA A 21 -9.49 5.08 -6.00
N GLY A 22 -9.66 6.33 -5.58
CA GLY A 22 -10.71 6.73 -4.63
C GLY A 22 -10.54 6.14 -3.23
N VAL A 23 -9.30 5.79 -2.84
CA VAL A 23 -8.97 5.20 -1.55
C VAL A 23 -8.55 6.31 -0.58
N PRO A 24 -9.24 6.50 0.56
CA PRO A 24 -8.80 7.43 1.60
C PRO A 24 -7.42 7.03 2.14
N LEU A 25 -6.51 8.00 2.24
CA LEU A 25 -5.15 7.76 2.72
C LEU A 25 -4.84 8.69 3.90
N GLU A 26 -4.46 8.11 5.03
CA GLU A 26 -4.02 8.83 6.22
C GLU A 26 -2.55 8.54 6.51
N ARG A 27 -1.79 9.58 6.87
CA ARG A 27 -0.39 9.46 7.28
C ARG A 27 -0.27 9.73 8.77
N ARG A 28 -0.18 8.67 9.55
CA ARG A 28 0.00 8.74 11.00
C ARG A 28 0.93 7.63 11.52
N PRO A 29 1.32 7.65 12.79
CA PRO A 29 1.78 6.45 13.47
C PRO A 29 0.71 5.36 13.41
N VAL A 30 1.13 4.13 13.14
CA VAL A 30 0.28 2.93 13.14
C VAL A 30 0.80 2.02 14.23
N ALA A 31 -0.06 1.65 15.18
CA ALA A 31 0.29 0.74 16.25
C ALA A 31 0.33 -0.71 15.73
N GLU A 32 1.12 -1.57 16.38
CA GLU A 32 1.25 -2.97 15.99
C GLU A 32 -0.10 -3.71 15.99
N TRP A 33 -0.96 -3.46 16.99
CA TRP A 33 -2.27 -4.11 17.08
C TRP A 33 -3.17 -3.77 15.88
N GLU A 34 -3.02 -2.57 15.29
CA GLU A 34 -3.78 -2.18 14.10
C GLU A 34 -3.35 -3.03 12.90
N LEU A 35 -2.05 -3.31 12.75
CA LEU A 35 -1.56 -4.24 11.72
C LEU A 35 -2.12 -5.65 11.94
N ARG A 36 -2.12 -6.13 13.18
CA ARG A 36 -2.61 -7.48 13.51
C ARG A 36 -4.11 -7.64 13.31
N CYS A 37 -4.87 -6.55 13.32
CA CYS A 37 -6.32 -6.54 13.13
C CYS A 37 -6.76 -5.98 11.76
N ALA A 38 -5.82 -5.64 10.87
CA ALA A 38 -6.13 -5.04 9.58
C ALA A 38 -6.81 -6.05 8.64
N ASP A 39 -7.79 -5.57 7.87
CA ASP A 39 -8.40 -6.35 6.78
C ASP A 39 -7.41 -6.60 5.63
N GLU A 40 -6.52 -5.63 5.39
CA GLU A 40 -5.47 -5.69 4.37
C GLU A 40 -4.18 -5.01 4.89
N ILE A 41 -3.03 -5.59 4.56
CA ILE A 41 -1.71 -4.97 4.73
C ILE A 41 -1.04 -4.93 3.37
N LEU A 42 -0.50 -3.75 3.00
CA LEU A 42 0.15 -3.53 1.71
C LEU A 42 1.61 -3.11 1.88
N LEU A 43 2.45 -3.49 0.93
CA LEU A 43 3.86 -3.12 0.90
C LEU A 43 4.26 -2.61 -0.49
N THR A 44 5.09 -1.57 -0.55
CA THR A 44 5.62 -1.00 -1.80
C THR A 44 7.11 -0.68 -1.64
N SER A 45 7.95 -1.02 -2.63
CA SER A 45 9.42 -0.79 -2.60
C SER A 45 9.97 -0.40 -3.98
N ALA A 46 11.09 0.33 -4.10
CA ALA A 46 11.57 0.85 -5.41
C ALA A 46 11.48 -0.18 -6.55
N THR A 47 11.81 -1.42 -6.20
CA THR A 47 11.84 -2.61 -7.05
C THR A 47 10.54 -3.42 -7.10
N LYS A 48 9.55 -3.14 -6.25
CA LYS A 48 8.28 -3.87 -6.17
C LYS A 48 7.11 -2.89 -6.12
N GLU A 49 6.13 -3.09 -6.99
CA GLU A 49 5.01 -2.18 -7.25
C GLU A 49 4.12 -1.94 -6.01
N VAL A 50 2.99 -2.63 -5.93
CA VAL A 50 2.13 -2.74 -4.74
C VAL A 50 1.94 -4.23 -4.49
N LEU A 51 2.17 -4.68 -3.26
CA LEU A 51 2.06 -6.08 -2.87
C LEU A 51 1.09 -6.23 -1.72
N ALA A 52 0.22 -7.24 -1.80
CA ALA A 52 -0.59 -7.68 -0.67
C ALA A 52 0.24 -8.56 0.28
N VAL A 53 0.21 -8.23 1.56
CA VAL A 53 0.73 -9.08 2.64
C VAL A 53 -0.45 -9.90 3.16
N THR A 54 -0.50 -11.18 2.82
CA THR A 54 -1.58 -12.10 3.23
C THR A 54 -1.30 -12.83 4.54
N THR A 55 -0.05 -12.78 5.02
CA THR A 55 0.39 -13.43 6.25
C THR A 55 1.33 -12.50 7.01
N LEU A 56 1.09 -12.34 8.31
CA LEU A 56 1.93 -11.60 9.27
C LEU A 56 2.21 -12.52 10.46
N ASP A 57 3.48 -12.79 10.76
CA ASP A 57 3.91 -13.69 11.84
C ASP A 57 3.15 -15.04 11.83
N GLU A 58 3.12 -15.70 10.67
CA GLU A 58 2.45 -16.98 10.45
C GLU A 58 0.91 -16.95 10.57
N ARG A 59 0.32 -15.78 10.83
CA ARG A 59 -1.14 -15.59 10.91
C ARG A 59 -1.67 -14.91 9.66
N GLN A 60 -2.86 -15.31 9.22
CA GLN A 60 -3.52 -14.68 8.08
C GLN A 60 -3.90 -13.23 8.40
N VAL A 61 -3.67 -12.35 7.43
CA VAL A 61 -4.18 -10.98 7.43
C VAL A 61 -5.56 -11.01 6.77
N GLY A 62 -6.58 -10.49 7.45
CA GLY A 62 -7.97 -10.56 7.00
C GLY A 62 -8.38 -11.97 6.59
N THR A 63 -8.64 -12.18 5.30
CA THR A 63 -9.05 -13.47 4.73
C THR A 63 -7.90 -14.32 4.18
N GLY A 64 -6.65 -13.88 4.36
CA GLY A 64 -5.46 -14.52 3.78
C GLY A 64 -5.35 -14.37 2.25
N LYS A 65 -6.10 -13.44 1.65
CA LYS A 65 -6.14 -13.16 0.21
C LYS A 65 -6.04 -11.65 -0.04
N PRO A 66 -5.52 -11.22 -1.21
CA PRO A 66 -5.54 -9.81 -1.59
C PRO A 66 -6.98 -9.27 -1.62
N GLY A 67 -7.21 -8.11 -1.02
CA GLY A 67 -8.54 -7.51 -0.90
C GLY A 67 -8.82 -6.39 -1.90
N PRO A 68 -9.97 -5.71 -1.77
CA PRO A 68 -10.40 -4.66 -2.69
C PRO A 68 -9.47 -3.44 -2.71
N VAL A 69 -8.84 -3.06 -1.59
CA VAL A 69 -7.93 -1.92 -1.54
C VAL A 69 -6.65 -2.21 -2.31
N TYR A 70 -6.08 -3.40 -2.14
CA TYR A 70 -5.01 -3.89 -3.00
C TYR A 70 -5.38 -3.83 -4.48
N ALA A 71 -6.54 -4.39 -4.85
CA ALA A 71 -6.95 -4.48 -6.24
C ALA A 71 -7.07 -3.09 -6.90
N ALA A 72 -7.67 -2.12 -6.19
CA ALA A 72 -7.82 -0.76 -6.68
C ALA A 72 -6.46 -0.05 -6.85
N LEU A 73 -5.58 -0.14 -5.86
CA LEU A 73 -4.26 0.49 -5.89
C LEU A 73 -3.33 -0.17 -6.92
N HIS A 74 -3.39 -1.48 -7.05
CA HIS A 74 -2.64 -2.22 -8.06
C HIS A 74 -3.09 -1.84 -9.48
N ALA A 75 -4.40 -1.75 -9.73
CA ALA A 75 -4.93 -1.29 -11.02
C ALA A 75 -4.49 0.14 -11.36
N ALA A 76 -4.58 1.07 -10.40
CA ALA A 76 -4.09 2.43 -10.56
C ALA A 76 -2.58 2.45 -10.87
N TYR A 77 -1.79 1.59 -10.22
CA TYR A 77 -0.35 1.48 -10.47
C TYR A 77 -0.06 1.01 -11.90
N GLN A 78 -0.76 -0.02 -12.38
CA GLN A 78 -0.58 -0.50 -13.76
C GLN A 78 -0.94 0.60 -14.78
N GLY A 79 -2.01 1.36 -14.54
CA GLY A 79 -2.37 2.51 -15.38
C GLY A 79 -1.29 3.58 -15.44
N ALA A 80 -0.72 3.95 -14.28
CA ALA A 80 0.34 4.96 -14.19
C ALA A 80 1.65 4.50 -14.87
N LYS A 81 2.01 3.22 -14.77
CA LYS A 81 3.20 2.66 -15.44
C LYS A 81 3.10 2.76 -16.96
N GLN A 82 1.90 2.54 -17.53
CA GLN A 82 1.67 2.63 -18.96
C GLN A 82 1.95 4.05 -19.48
N GLN A 83 1.62 5.09 -18.70
CA GLN A 83 1.81 6.50 -19.05
C GLN A 83 3.26 7.01 -18.96
N GLN A 84 4.16 6.28 -18.29
CA GLN A 84 5.59 6.61 -18.22
C GLN A 84 6.43 5.96 -19.32
N THR A 85 5.83 5.07 -20.11
CA THR A 85 6.50 4.34 -21.18
C THR A 85 6.22 4.93 -22.57
N ASP A 86 5.43 6.02 -22.62
CA ASP A 86 5.16 6.86 -23.79
C ASP A 86 5.96 8.17 -23.71
#